data_AF-A0A437M9U5-F1
#
_entry.id   AF-A0A437M9U5-F1
#
_cell.length_a   1.000
_cell.length_b   1.000
_cell.length_c   1.000
_cell.angle_alpha   90.00
_cell.angle_beta   90.00
_cell.angle_gamma   90.00
#
_symmetry.space_group_name_H-M   'P 1'
#
loop_
_entity.id
_entity.type
_entity.pdbx_description
1 polymer ?
#
loop_
_entity_poly.entity_id
_entity_poly.type
_entity_poly.pdbx_seq_one_letter_code
_entity_poly.pdbx_strand_id
1 'polypeptide(L)'
;MGAIGWIWAWAMLLAAVRAHIAHSLPQTLVWAIAASGIVALPILWSKKDGIFGDWAPSGIVRAGLSITILLAGGMAYPQAAMGLIA
;
A
#
# COMPACT_ATOMS: atom_id res chain seq x y z
N MET A 1 17.07 -1.98 -6.65
CA MET A 1 15.83 -1.20 -6.36
C MET A 1 14.61 -2.07 -5.97
N GLY A 2 14.62 -3.41 -6.15
CA GLY A 2 13.43 -4.25 -5.86
C GLY A 2 13.16 -4.58 -4.38
N ALA A 3 14.16 -4.55 -3.50
CA ALA A 3 14.01 -5.01 -2.11
C ALA A 3 13.13 -4.07 -1.25
N ILE A 4 13.28 -2.75 -1.39
CA ILE A 4 12.54 -1.77 -0.57
C ILE A 4 11.04 -1.80 -0.88
N GLY A 5 10.67 -1.85 -2.18
CA GLY A 5 9.27 -2.00 -2.57
C GLY A 5 8.65 -3.31 -2.12
N TRP A 6 9.43 -4.40 -2.13
CA TRP A 6 9.01 -5.71 -1.62
C TRP A 6 8.74 -5.68 -0.11
N ILE A 7 9.65 -5.09 0.68
CA ILE A 7 9.47 -4.94 2.13
C ILE A 7 8.24 -4.09 2.45
N TRP A 8 8.06 -2.96 1.76
CA TRP A 8 6.87 -2.11 1.92
C TRP A 8 5.58 -2.87 1.61
N ALA A 9 5.55 -3.59 0.49
CA ALA A 9 4.38 -4.36 0.07
C ALA A 9 3.95 -5.36 1.16
N TRP A 10 4.90 -6.16 1.66
CA TRP A 10 4.62 -7.13 2.72
C TRP A 10 4.23 -6.46 4.04
N ALA A 11 4.91 -5.39 4.43
CA ALA A 11 4.57 -4.65 5.64
C ALA A 11 3.13 -4.12 5.61
N MET A 12 2.70 -3.54 4.48
CA MET A 12 1.34 -3.03 4.31
C MET A 12 0.30 -4.16 4.29
N LEU A 13 0.56 -5.26 3.58
CA LEU A 13 -0.34 -6.40 3.54
C LEU A 13 -0.52 -7.04 4.92
N LEU A 14 0.57 -7.24 5.67
CA LEU A 14 0.53 -7.75 7.04
C LEU A 14 -0.18 -6.79 7.99
N ALA A 15 0.06 -5.48 7.86
CA ALA A 15 -0.63 -4.46 8.64
C ALA A 15 -2.14 -4.46 8.38
N ALA A 16 -2.55 -4.58 7.11
CA ALA A 16 -3.96 -4.66 6.73
C ALA A 16 -4.62 -5.93 7.31
N VAL A 17 -3.98 -7.10 7.19
CA VAL A 17 -4.49 -8.36 7.75
C VAL A 17 -4.63 -8.24 9.27
N ARG A 18 -3.59 -7.74 9.95
CA ARG A 18 -3.62 -7.53 11.40
C ARG A 18 -4.75 -6.59 11.81
N ALA A 19 -4.90 -5.45 11.12
CA ALA A 19 -5.94 -4.47 11.42
C ALA A 19 -7.35 -5.00 11.14
N HIS A 20 -7.50 -5.85 10.12
CA HIS A 20 -8.75 -6.54 9.82
C HIS A 20 -9.15 -7.50 10.94
N ILE A 21 -8.22 -8.37 11.35
CA ILE A 21 -8.47 -9.37 12.41
C ILE A 21 -8.72 -8.69 13.75
N ALA A 22 -7.98 -7.64 14.08
CA ALA A 22 -8.12 -6.91 15.34
C ALA A 22 -9.32 -5.95 15.36
N HIS A 23 -10.03 -5.77 14.24
CA HIS A 23 -11.04 -4.72 14.05
C HIS A 23 -10.57 -3.33 14.54
N SER A 24 -9.26 -3.06 14.45
CA SER A 24 -8.63 -1.90 15.09
C SER A 24 -8.70 -0.64 14.26
N LEU A 25 -9.06 -0.75 12.97
CA LEU A 25 -9.18 0.36 12.04
C LEU A 25 -10.50 0.26 11.25
N PRO A 26 -11.03 1.40 10.78
CA PRO A 26 -12.13 1.42 9.83
C PRO A 26 -11.80 0.57 8.61
N GLN A 27 -12.78 -0.22 8.15
CA GLN A 27 -12.59 -1.15 7.04
C GLN A 27 -12.05 -0.46 5.77
N THR A 28 -12.50 0.76 5.47
CA THR A 28 -11.99 1.55 4.35
C THR A 28 -10.49 1.84 4.46
N LEU A 29 -9.97 2.11 5.66
CA LEU A 29 -8.55 2.36 5.87
C LEU A 29 -7.74 1.06 5.74
N VAL A 30 -8.28 -0.06 6.23
CA VAL A 30 -7.69 -1.39 6.02
C VAL A 30 -7.55 -1.69 4.52
N TRP A 31 -8.58 -1.40 3.73
CA TRP A 31 -8.53 -1.55 2.27
C TRP A 31 -7.50 -0.63 1.61
N ALA A 32 -7.37 0.62 2.07
CA ALA A 32 -6.35 1.54 1.56
C ALA A 32 -4.92 1.05 1.86
N ILE A 33 -4.69 0.53 3.06
CA ILE A 33 -3.41 -0.08 3.44
C ILE A 33 -3.12 -1.30 2.56
N ALA A 34 -4.09 -2.20 2.39
CA ALA A 34 -3.96 -3.37 1.53
C ALA A 34 -3.66 -2.96 0.07
N ALA A 35 -4.39 -1.98 -0.48
CA ALA A 35 -4.21 -1.48 -1.83
C ALA A 35 -2.83 -0.84 -2.03
N SER A 36 -2.31 -0.10 -1.04
CA SER A 36 -0.94 0.42 -1.05
C SER A 36 0.07 -0.73 -1.13
N GLY A 37 -0.12 -1.79 -0.33
CA GLY A 37 0.71 -2.97 -0.33
C GLY A 37 0.72 -3.70 -1.67
N ILE A 38 -0.47 -3.90 -2.26
CA ILE A 38 -0.64 -4.51 -3.59
C ILE A 38 0.11 -3.67 -4.63
N VAL A 39 -0.14 -2.37 -4.70
CA VAL A 39 0.50 -1.48 -5.69
C VAL A 39 2.01 -1.38 -5.51
N ALA A 40 2.54 -1.56 -4.30
CA ALA A 40 3.97 -1.60 -4.09
C ALA A 40 4.64 -2.89 -4.60
N LEU A 41 3.88 -3.96 -4.88
CA LEU A 41 4.44 -5.24 -5.32
C LEU A 41 5.13 -5.11 -6.69
N PRO A 42 6.47 -5.29 -6.76
CA PRO A 42 7.25 -5.25 -8.00
C PRO A 42 6.74 -6.19 -9.09
N ILE A 43 6.16 -7.34 -8.72
CA ILE A 43 5.64 -8.34 -9.67
C ILE A 43 4.50 -7.78 -10.53
N LEU A 44 3.69 -6.86 -10.00
CA LEU A 44 2.62 -6.21 -10.77
C LEU A 44 3.16 -5.32 -11.89
N TRP A 45 4.43 -4.96 -11.82
CA TRP A 45 5.05 -3.98 -12.71
C TRP A 45 6.28 -4.55 -13.43
N SER A 46 6.43 -5.87 -13.46
CA SER A 46 7.42 -6.53 -14.31
C SER A 46 7.16 -6.14 -15.77
N LYS A 47 8.19 -5.66 -16.49
CA LYS A 47 8.07 -5.12 -17.87
C LYS A 47 7.56 -6.13 -18.92
N LYS A 48 7.48 -7.43 -18.60
CA LYS A 48 6.99 -8.48 -19.52
C LYS A 48 5.76 -9.23 -19.01
N ASP A 49 5.63 -9.40 -17.70
CA ASP A 49 4.61 -10.28 -17.10
C ASP A 49 3.72 -9.56 -16.07
N GLY A 50 3.94 -8.26 -15.84
CA GLY A 50 3.22 -7.48 -14.84
C GLY A 50 1.91 -6.91 -15.38
N ILE A 51 0.83 -7.07 -14.61
CA ILE A 51 -0.53 -6.56 -14.91
C ILE A 51 -0.54 -5.06 -15.23
N PHE A 52 0.37 -4.29 -14.63
CA PHE A 52 0.48 -2.84 -14.80
C PHE A 52 1.83 -2.40 -15.39
N GLY A 53 2.58 -3.31 -16.03
CA GLY A 53 3.94 -3.08 -16.51
C GLY A 53 4.15 -1.78 -17.31
N ASP A 54 3.16 -1.38 -18.11
CA ASP A 54 3.19 -0.20 -18.98
C ASP A 54 2.82 1.12 -18.27
N TRP A 55 2.13 1.05 -17.13
CA TRP A 55 1.54 2.23 -16.47
C TRP A 55 2.49 2.91 -15.48
N ALA A 56 3.53 2.20 -15.00
CA ALA A 56 4.54 2.79 -14.13
C ALA A 56 5.96 2.43 -14.61
N PRO A 57 6.56 3.29 -15.44
CA PRO A 57 7.82 3.00 -16.14
C PRO A 57 9.05 2.96 -15.22
N SER A 58 8.95 3.46 -13.99
CA SER A 58 10.04 3.48 -13.01
C SER A 58 9.62 3.05 -11.61
N GLY A 59 10.58 2.58 -10.80
CA GLY A 59 10.36 2.22 -9.40
C GLY A 59 9.86 3.38 -8.54
N ILE A 60 10.23 4.62 -8.91
CA ILE A 60 9.81 5.85 -8.21
C ILE A 60 8.31 6.10 -8.42
N VAL A 61 7.80 5.95 -9.65
CA VAL A 61 6.37 6.14 -9.95
C VAL A 61 5.52 5.13 -9.16
N ARG A 62 5.99 3.88 -9.06
CA ARG A 62 5.31 2.82 -8.30
C ARG A 62 5.24 3.13 -6.80
N ALA A 63 6.37 3.59 -6.23
CA ALA A 63 6.42 4.02 -4.84
C ALA A 63 5.53 5.25 -4.59
N GLY A 64 5.53 6.23 -5.50
CA GLY A 64 4.64 7.39 -5.42
C GLY A 64 3.17 7.01 -5.41
N LEU A 65 2.77 6.07 -6.28
CA LEU A 65 1.39 5.56 -6.32
C LEU A 65 1.00 4.84 -5.02
N SER A 66 1.87 3.97 -4.49
CA SER A 66 1.56 3.24 -3.24
C SER A 66 1.39 4.20 -2.05
N ILE A 67 2.23 5.23 -1.97
CA ILE A 67 2.15 6.25 -0.92
C ILE A 67 0.88 7.10 -1.10
N THR A 68 0.56 7.49 -2.33
CA THR A 68 -0.63 8.30 -2.63
C THR A 68 -1.92 7.58 -2.21
N ILE A 69 -2.02 6.28 -2.47
CA ILE A 69 -3.17 5.46 -2.04
C ILE A 69 -3.31 5.45 -0.52
N LEU A 70 -2.19 5.26 0.19
CA LEU A 70 -2.18 5.26 1.65
C LEU A 70 -2.57 6.62 2.21
N LEU A 71 -2.04 7.70 1.66
CA LEU A 71 -2.36 9.08 2.05
C LEU A 71 -3.82 9.43 1.79
N ALA A 72 -4.36 9.04 0.63
CA ALA A 72 -5.77 9.25 0.31
C ALA A 72 -6.69 8.53 1.31
N GLY A 73 -6.35 7.28 1.66
CA GLY A 73 -7.07 6.53 2.70
C GLY A 73 -6.94 7.17 4.09
N GLY A 74 -5.75 7.63 4.46
CA GLY A 74 -5.49 8.29 5.73
C GLY A 74 -6.22 9.64 5.88
N MET A 75 -6.29 10.43 4.80
CA MET A 75 -7.02 11.70 4.78
C MET A 75 -8.53 11.51 4.90
N ALA A 76 -9.08 10.38 4.43
CA ALA A 76 -10.48 10.05 4.63
C ALA A 76 -10.82 9.67 6.08
N TYR A 77 -9.82 9.25 6.88
CA TYR A 77 -10.01 8.83 8.28
C TYR A 77 -8.90 9.39 9.19
N PRO A 78 -8.84 10.73 9.35
CA PRO A 78 -7.73 11.38 10.04
C PRO A 78 -7.62 10.97 11.52
N GLN A 79 -8.73 10.70 12.20
CA GLN A 79 -8.68 10.24 13.60
C GLN A 79 -8.04 8.85 13.73
N ALA A 80 -8.34 7.92 12.81
CA ALA A 80 -7.77 6.59 12.81
C ALA A 80 -6.28 6.61 12.42
N ALA A 81 -5.89 7.53 11.53
CA ALA A 81 -4.49 7.76 11.19
C ALA A 81 -3.69 8.34 12.37
N MET A 82 -4.25 9.30 13.12
CA MET A 82 -3.60 9.84 14.31
C MET A 82 -3.46 8.79 15.42
N GLY A 83 -4.44 7.90 15.58
CA GLY A 83 -4.38 6.78 16.53
C GLY A 83 -3.33 5.71 16.21
N LEU A 84 -2.72 5.75 15.02
CA LEU A 84 -1.57 4.90 14.65
C LEU A 84 -0.21 5.55 14.97
N ILE A 85 -0.18 6.86 15.22
CA ILE A 85 1.04 7.63 15.50
C ILE A 85 1.22 7.83 17.01
N ALA A 86 0.13 7.86 17.77
CA ALA A 86 0.12 7.94 19.25
C ALA A 86 0.40 6.58 19.90
#